data_AF-A0A357ZLB6-F1
#
_entry.id   AF-A0A357ZLB6-F1
#
_cell.length_a   1.000
_cell.length_b   1.000
_cell.length_c   1.000
_cell.angle_alpha   90.00
_cell.angle_beta   90.00
_cell.angle_gamma   90.00
#
_symmetry.space_group_name_H-M   'P 1'
#
loop_
_entity.id
_entity.type
_entity.pdbx_description
1 polymer ?
#
loop_
_entity_poly.entity_id
_entity_poly.type
_entity_poly.pdbx_seq_one_letter_code
_entity_poly.pdbx_strand_id
1 'polypeptide(L)' 'MELASYTDILAEPKRFLDTELTIDRLARQNDQRIVWQRQGSHWLVQHPPAAPLATSELDAIHAL' A
#
# COMPACT_ATOMS: atom_id res chain seq x y z
N MET A 1 -6.77 4.30 6.46
CA MET A 1 -7.83 3.37 6.02
C MET A 1 -7.48 2.01 6.56
N GLU A 2 -8.40 1.36 7.27
CA GLU A 2 -8.17 0.03 7.83
C GLU A 2 -8.43 -1.05 6.78
N LEU A 3 -7.54 -2.03 6.69
CA LEU A 3 -7.73 -3.25 5.90
C LEU A 3 -7.85 -4.48 6.82
N ALA A 4 -8.34 -5.58 6.26
CA ALA A 4 -8.48 -6.84 6.97
C ALA A 4 -7.16 -7.26 7.64
N SER A 5 -7.25 -7.66 8.90
CA SER A 5 -6.10 -8.22 9.61
C SER A 5 -5.73 -9.60 9.08
N TYR A 6 -4.55 -10.09 9.46
CA TYR A 6 -4.18 -11.47 9.17
C TYR A 6 -5.19 -12.46 9.76
N THR A 7 -5.70 -12.22 10.97
CA THR A 7 -6.72 -13.07 11.59
C THR A 7 -8.04 -13.05 10.83
N ASP A 8 -8.45 -11.89 10.31
CA ASP A 8 -9.66 -11.78 9.47
C ASP A 8 -9.50 -12.55 8.16
N ILE A 9 -8.31 -12.50 7.55
CA ILE A 9 -7.99 -13.24 6.33
C ILE A 9 -7.98 -14.75 6.59
N LEU A 10 -7.47 -15.21 7.73
CA LEU A 10 -7.53 -16.62 8.10
C LEU A 10 -8.97 -17.10 8.31
N ALA A 11 -9.83 -16.26 8.90
CA ALA A 11 -11.24 -16.58 9.09
C ALA A 11 -12.04 -16.55 7.77
N GLU A 12 -11.68 -15.66 6.84
CA GLU A 12 -12.35 -15.51 5.55
C GLU A 12 -11.33 -15.24 4.43
N PRO A 13 -10.81 -16.30 3.76
CA PRO A 13 -9.71 -16.18 2.79
C PRO A 13 -9.99 -15.23 1.62
N LYS A 14 -11.26 -15.00 1.26
CA LYS A 14 -11.63 -14.04 0.20
C LYS A 14 -11.17 -12.62 0.52
N ARG A 15 -11.11 -12.25 1.81
CA ARG A 15 -10.64 -10.93 2.25
C ARG A 15 -9.20 -10.64 1.87
N PHE A 16 -8.39 -11.69 1.62
CA PHE A 16 -7.05 -11.51 1.10
C PHE A 16 -7.08 -10.82 -0.26
N LEU A 17 -7.87 -11.33 -1.20
CA LEU A 17 -7.94 -10.78 -2.55
C LEU A 17 -8.50 -9.35 -2.53
N ASP A 18 -9.53 -9.08 -1.72
CA ASP A 18 -10.11 -7.74 -1.59
C ASP A 18 -9.09 -6.73 -1.03
N THR A 19 -8.26 -7.18 -0.09
CA THR A 19 -7.18 -6.40 0.51
C THR A 19 -6.11 -6.07 -0.53
N GLU A 20 -5.63 -7.07 -1.29
CA GLU A 20 -4.63 -6.90 -2.34
C GLU A 20 -5.12 -5.97 -3.46
N LEU A 21 -6.36 -6.18 -3.95
CA LEU A 21 -6.96 -5.32 -4.97
C LEU A 21 -7.11 -3.88 -4.49
N THR A 22 -7.41 -3.68 -3.20
CA THR A 22 -7.50 -2.34 -2.62
C THR A 22 -6.13 -1.67 -2.59
N ILE A 23 -5.08 -2.37 -2.15
CA ILE A 23 -3.71 -1.83 -2.11
C ILE A 23 -3.23 -1.49 -3.53
N ASP A 24 -3.38 -2.40 -4.49
CA ASP A 24 -2.98 -2.19 -5.89
C ASP A 24 -3.70 -0.98 -6.49
N ARG A 25 -5.02 -0.86 -6.26
CA ARG A 25 -5.80 0.30 -6.71
C ARG A 25 -5.27 1.62 -6.14
N LEU A 26 -5.00 1.68 -4.84
CA LEU A 26 -4.47 2.89 -4.19
C LEU A 26 -3.10 3.26 -4.75
N ALA A 27 -2.22 2.26 -4.93
CA ALA A 27 -0.89 2.46 -5.50
C ALA A 27 -0.97 3.05 -6.91
N ARG A 28 -1.83 2.49 -7.78
CA ARG A 28 -2.02 2.97 -9.17
C ARG A 28 -2.63 4.37 -9.26
N GLN A 29 -3.47 4.73 -8.29
CA GLN A 29 -4.09 6.05 -8.23
C GLN A 29 -3.18 7.11 -7.61
N ASN A 30 -1.96 6.73 -7.19
CA ASN A 30 -1.09 7.56 -6.37
C ASN A 30 -1.84 8.16 -5.16
N ASP A 31 -2.71 7.35 -4.57
CA ASP A 31 -3.58 7.77 -3.49
C ASP A 31 -2.75 8.02 -2.22
N GLN A 32 -2.91 9.20 -1.62
CA GLN A 32 -2.10 9.65 -0.49
C GLN A 32 -2.62 9.15 0.87
N ARG A 33 -3.64 8.30 0.87
CA ARG A 33 -4.18 7.73 2.11
C ARG A 33 -3.21 6.73 2.73
N ILE A 34 -2.90 6.94 4.01
CA ILE A 34 -2.21 5.95 4.83
C ILE A 34 -3.14 4.76 5.05
N VAL A 35 -2.61 3.57 4.81
CA VAL A 35 -3.29 2.30 5.03
C VAL A 35 -2.73 1.64 6.29
N TRP A 36 -3.59 1.01 7.09
CA TRP A 36 -3.14 0.28 8.26
C TRP A 36 -3.87 -1.05 8.40
N GLN A 37 -3.18 -2.04 8.94
CA GLN A 37 -3.67 -3.39 9.18
C GLN A 37 -3.34 -3.79 10.61
N ARG A 38 -4.34 -4.30 11.33
CA ARG A 38 -4.09 -4.84 12.67
C ARG A 38 -3.34 -6.17 12.55
N GLN A 39 -2.29 -6.33 13.34
CA GLN A 39 -1.46 -7.55 13.42
C GLN A 39 -1.28 -7.91 14.90
N GLY A 40 -2.24 -8.64 15.47
CA GLY A 40 -2.30 -8.93 16.90
C GLY A 40 -2.43 -7.65 17.75
N SER A 41 -1.39 -7.34 18.52
CA SER A 41 -1.27 -6.11 19.33
C SER A 41 -0.59 -4.94 18.61
N HIS A 42 -0.10 -5.16 17.38
CA HIS A 42 0.60 -4.15 16.60
C HIS A 42 -0.23 -3.70 15.39
N TRP A 43 0.17 -2.57 14.81
CA TRP A 43 -0.35 -2.09 13.54
C TRP A 43 0.76 -2.12 12.49
N LEU A 44 0.47 -2.76 11.37
CA LEU A 44 1.25 -2.58 10.15
C LEU A 44 0.73 -1.31 9.47
N VAL A 45 1.61 -0.33 9.29
CA VAL A 45 1.30 0.93 8.61
C VAL A 45 1.97 0.92 7.24
N GLN A 46 1.19 1.13 6.20
CA GLN A 46 1.68 1.28 4.83
C GLN A 46 1.51 2.75 4.43
N HIS A 47 2.65 3.39 4.17
CA HIS A 47 2.70 4.76 3.67
C HIS A 47 2.29 4.80 2.19
N PRO A 48 1.74 5.93 1.73
CA PRO A 48 1.41 6.11 0.32
C PRO A 48 2.67 5.99 -0.57
N PRO A 49 2.49 5.71 -1.88
CA PRO A 49 3.60 5.72 -2.83
C PRO A 49 4.39 7.02 -2.76
N ALA A 50 5.69 6.93 -2.99
CA ALA A 50 6.54 8.11 -3.11
C ALA A 50 6.04 9.02 -4.24
N ALA A 51 6.28 10.32 -4.10
CA ALA A 51 5.99 11.26 -5.17
C ALA A 51 6.75 10.86 -6.45
N PRO A 52 6.18 11.10 -7.64
CA PRO A 52 6.92 10.95 -8.88
C PRO A 52 8.19 11.80 -8.87
N LEU A 53 9.26 11.27 -9.45
CA LEU A 53 10.51 12.00 -9.61
C LEU A 53 10.28 13.26 -10.47
N ALA A 54 10.94 14.36 -10.10
CA ALA A 54 11.09 15.52 -10.96
C ALA A 54 11.95 15.16 -12.19
N THR A 55 11.79 15.90 -13.28
CA THR A 55 12.59 15.71 -14.50
C THR A 55 14.09 15.73 -14.20
N SER A 56 14.56 16.63 -13.34
CA SER A 56 15.97 16.69 -12.95
C SER A 56 16.45 15.44 -12.19
N GLU A 57 15.58 14.85 -11.37
CA GLU A 57 15.89 13.62 -10.62
C GLU A 57 15.90 12.41 -11.56
N LEU A 58 15.01 12.39 -12.55
CA LEU A 58 14.96 11.37 -13.58
C LEU A 58 16.20 11.44 -14.50
N ASP A 59 16.57 12.63 -14.96
CA ASP A 59 17.75 12.86 -15.79
C ASP A 59 19.04 12.41 -15.08
N ALA A 60 19.15 12.65 -13.77
CA ALA A 60 20.29 12.21 -12.97
C ALA A 60 20.46 10.67 -12.91
N ILE A 61 19.36 9.92 -12.97
CA ILE A 61 19.38 8.45 -13.01
C ILE A 61 19.79 7.94 -14.39
N HIS A 62 19.40 8.66 -15.45
CA HIS A 62 19.61 8.23 -16.84
C HIS A 62 20.93 8.71 -17.48
N ALA A 63 21.64 9.66 -16.87
CA ALA A 63 22.88 10.25 -17.40
C ALA A 63 24.14 9.35 -17.32
N LEU A 64 23.99 8.02 -17.42
CA LEU A 64 25.10 7.06 -17.46
C LEU A 64 25.75 6.96 -18.85
#